data_AF-A0A0M3JL65-F1
#
_entry.id   AF-A0A0M3JL65-F1
#
_cell.length_a   1.000
_cell.length_b   1.000
_cell.length_c   1.000
_cell.angle_alpha   90.00
_cell.angle_beta   90.00
_cell.angle_gamma   90.00
#
_symmetry.space_group_name_H-M   'P 1'
#
loop_
_entity.id
_entity.type
_entity.pdbx_description
1 polymer ?
#
loop_
_entity_poly.entity_id
_entity_poly.type
_entity_poly.pdbx_seq_one_letter_code
_entity_poly.pdbx_strand_id
1 'polypeptide(L)'
;MQFLDVEEYNGQFIMDCSTVNTFPPLIFFLDDQKFEVPPEAYIVEVDDGQCIVTLQPGDIDFWILGDIFIGQYYTVFDHANKRIGLAQAART
;
A
#
# COMPACT_ATOMS: atom_id res chain seq x y z
N MET A 1 -7.96 -13.30 -4.02
CA MET A 1 -6.79 -13.21 -3.10
C MET A 1 -6.15 -14.59 -2.88
N GLN A 2 -6.16 -15.46 -3.90
CA GLN A 2 -5.54 -16.80 -3.90
C GLN A 2 -4.21 -16.79 -4.69
N PHE A 3 -3.54 -15.63 -4.74
CA PHE A 3 -2.40 -15.38 -5.62
C PHE A 3 -1.13 -14.97 -4.86
N LEU A 4 -1.21 -14.82 -3.55
CA LEU A 4 -0.10 -14.52 -2.67
C LEU A 4 -0.08 -15.65 -1.65
N ASP A 5 1.07 -16.29 -1.44
CA ASP A 5 1.26 -17.32 -0.42
C ASP A 5 1.24 -16.66 0.97
N VAL A 6 0.07 -16.17 1.37
CA VAL A 6 -0.20 -15.47 2.63
C VAL A 6 -1.23 -16.26 3.43
N GLU A 7 -1.01 -16.36 4.73
CA GLU A 7 -1.95 -17.02 5.65
C GLU A 7 -2.76 -15.97 6.41
N GLU A 8 -4.06 -16.20 6.61
CA GLU A 8 -4.86 -15.31 7.44
C GLU A 8 -4.78 -15.74 8.91
N TYR A 9 -4.35 -14.82 9.79
CA TYR A 9 -4.28 -15.01 11.23
C TYR A 9 -4.83 -13.78 11.95
N ASN A 10 -5.88 -13.96 12.77
CA ASN A 10 -6.55 -12.87 13.51
C ASN A 10 -6.96 -11.66 12.65
N GLY A 11 -7.40 -11.89 11.40
CA GLY A 11 -7.80 -10.84 10.47
C GLY A 11 -6.63 -10.09 9.81
N GLN A 12 -5.41 -10.60 9.95
CA GLN A 12 -4.21 -10.11 9.26
C GLN A 12 -3.71 -11.17 8.30
N PHE A 13 -3.10 -10.74 7.19
CA PHE A 13 -2.43 -11.64 6.26
C PHE A 13 -0.94 -11.69 6.62
N ILE A 14 -0.49 -12.81 7.19
CA ILE A 14 0.89 -13.07 7.62
C ILE A 14 1.68 -13.83 6.54
N MET A 15 2.99 -13.60 6.51
CA MET A 15 3.93 -14.22 5.57
C MET A 15 5.37 -14.18 6.08
N ASP A 16 6.27 -14.94 5.44
CA ASP A 16 7.72 -14.88 5.68
C ASP A 16 8.31 -13.63 4.97
N CYS A 17 8.99 -12.77 5.74
CA CYS A 17 9.60 -11.53 5.22
C CYS A 17 10.63 -11.78 4.10
N SER A 18 11.25 -12.96 4.03
CA SER A 18 12.18 -13.31 2.96
C SER A 18 11.52 -13.33 1.58
N THR A 19 10.19 -13.43 1.53
CA THR A 19 9.41 -13.45 0.28
C THR A 19 8.92 -12.06 -0.17
N VAL A 20 9.17 -10.98 0.59
CA VAL A 20 8.71 -9.61 0.24
C VAL A 20 9.09 -9.22 -1.20
N ASN A 21 10.33 -9.50 -1.60
CA ASN A 21 10.84 -9.16 -2.92
C ASN A 21 10.17 -9.92 -4.09
N THR A 22 9.35 -10.93 -3.81
CA THR A 22 8.60 -11.67 -4.85
C THR A 22 7.25 -11.03 -5.16
N PHE A 23 6.81 -10.07 -4.35
CA PHE A 23 5.52 -9.41 -4.53
C PHE A 23 5.64 -8.28 -5.58
N PRO A 24 4.62 -8.08 -6.42
CA PRO A 24 4.66 -7.02 -7.43
C PRO A 24 4.39 -5.65 -6.80
N PRO A 25 4.93 -4.55 -7.34
CA PRO A 25 4.49 -3.22 -6.93
C PRO A 25 3.00 -3.05 -7.21
N LEU A 26 2.29 -2.37 -6.30
CA LEU A 26 0.92 -1.93 -6.57
C LEU A 26 0.98 -0.70 -7.49
N ILE A 27 0.22 -0.73 -8.57
CA ILE A 27 0.19 0.34 -9.56
C ILE A 27 -1.20 0.97 -9.56
N PHE A 28 -1.25 2.24 -9.20
CA PHE A 28 -2.45 3.05 -9.26
C PHE A 28 -2.35 4.00 -10.45
N PHE A 29 -3.39 4.01 -11.28
CA PHE A 29 -3.57 5.02 -12.31
C PHE A 29 -4.59 6.04 -11.79
N LEU A 30 -4.14 7.27 -11.59
CA LEU A 30 -4.99 8.41 -11.24
C LEU A 30 -4.93 9.36 -12.42
N ASP A 31 -6.06 9.48 -13.13
CA ASP A 31 -6.11 10.00 -14.49
C ASP A 31 -5.08 9.29 -15.39
N ASP A 32 -4.27 10.05 -16.14
CA ASP A 32 -3.23 9.52 -17.03
C ASP A 32 -1.88 9.33 -16.34
N GLN A 33 -1.80 9.50 -15.01
CA GLN A 33 -0.56 9.42 -14.25
C GLN A 33 -0.45 8.11 -13.46
N LYS A 34 0.73 7.49 -13.56
CA LYS A 34 1.08 6.25 -12.85
C LYS A 34 1.69 6.56 -11.48
N PHE A 35 1.19 5.89 -10.45
CA PHE A 35 1.72 5.93 -9.09
C PHE A 35 2.04 4.49 -8.65
N GLU A 36 3.30 4.22 -8.36
CA GLU A 36 3.78 2.91 -7.91
C GLU A 36 3.98 2.91 -6.40
N VAL A 37 3.50 1.86 -5.72
CA VAL A 37 3.77 1.60 -4.31
C VAL A 37 4.55 0.29 -4.24
N PRO A 38 5.81 0.31 -3.77
CA PRO A 38 6.64 -0.87 -3.77
C PRO A 38 6.24 -1.85 -2.64
N PRO A 39 6.60 -3.15 -2.74
CA PRO A 39 6.27 -4.16 -1.74
C PRO A 39 6.60 -3.78 -0.30
N GLU A 40 7.76 -3.16 -0.09
CA GLU A 40 8.26 -2.77 1.23
C GLU A 40 7.41 -1.66 1.87
N ALA A 41 6.53 -0.99 1.10
CA ALA A 41 5.64 0.03 1.63
C ALA A 41 4.31 -0.55 2.15
N TYR A 42 3.88 -1.71 1.67
CA TYR A 42 2.61 -2.34 2.10
C TYR A 42 2.79 -3.68 2.82
N ILE A 43 4.03 -4.18 2.93
CA ILE A 43 4.39 -5.34 3.74
C ILE A 43 5.32 -4.88 4.86
N VAL A 44 4.97 -5.19 6.10
CA VAL A 44 5.67 -4.71 7.30
C VAL A 44 6.09 -5.88 8.17
N GLU A 45 7.35 -5.90 8.59
CA GLU A 45 7.85 -6.87 9.58
C GLU A 45 7.28 -6.55 10.97
N VAL A 46 6.70 -7.55 11.62
CA VAL A 46 6.04 -7.40 12.94
C VAL A 46 6.72 -8.19 14.04
N ASP A 47 7.41 -9.28 13.70
CA ASP A 47 8.12 -10.13 14.66
C ASP A 47 9.16 -10.98 13.92
N ASP A 48 10.42 -11.02 14.38
CA ASP A 48 11.58 -11.77 13.85
C ASP A 48 11.35 -12.57 12.54
N GLY A 49 11.33 -11.87 11.39
CA GLY A 49 11.16 -12.50 10.06
C GLY A 49 9.72 -12.83 9.62
N GLN A 50 8.72 -12.58 10.46
CA GLN A 50 7.29 -12.59 10.14
C GLN A 50 6.83 -11.18 9.72
N CYS A 51 6.19 -11.14 8.55
CA CYS A 51 5.65 -9.94 7.95
C CYS A 51 4.13 -10.01 7.85
N ILE A 52 3.48 -8.85 7.85
CA ILE A 52 2.06 -8.71 7.52
C ILE A 52 1.86 -7.88 6.26
N VAL A 53 0.84 -8.23 5.46
CA VAL A 53 0.30 -7.37 4.42
C VAL A 53 -0.68 -6.40 5.06
N THR A 54 -0.43 -5.10 4.91
CA THR A 54 -1.23 -4.03 5.54
C THR A 54 -2.38 -3.53 4.66
N LEU A 55 -2.68 -4.27 3.59
CA LEU A 55 -3.85 -4.06 2.74
C LEU A 55 -5.06 -4.79 3.33
N GLN A 56 -6.22 -4.16 3.28
CA GLN A 56 -7.47 -4.75 3.77
C GLN A 56 -8.50 -4.82 2.65
N PRO A 57 -9.30 -5.91 2.59
CA PRO A 57 -10.46 -5.95 1.70
C PRO A 57 -11.45 -4.86 2.13
N GLY A 58 -11.87 -4.03 1.18
CA GLY A 58 -12.94 -3.07 1.40
C GLY A 58 -14.29 -3.67 1.02
N ASP A 59 -15.23 -3.71 1.97
CA ASP A 59 -16.66 -3.99 1.68
C ASP A 59 -17.38 -2.73 1.14
N ILE A 60 -16.70 -1.98 0.28
CA ILE A 60 -17.12 -0.69 -0.29
C ILE A 60 -16.75 -0.63 -1.77
N ASP A 61 -17.42 0.24 -2.54
CA ASP A 61 -17.27 0.38 -3.99
C ASP A 61 -16.15 1.34 -4.41
N PHE A 62 -15.32 1.79 -3.47
CA PHE A 62 -14.19 2.67 -3.71
C PHE A 62 -12.93 2.25 -2.93
N TRP A 63 -11.77 2.70 -3.39
CA TRP A 63 -10.50 2.47 -2.72
C TRP A 63 -10.22 3.56 -1.68
N ILE A 64 -9.64 3.17 -0.55
CA ILE A 64 -9.08 4.10 0.43
C ILE A 64 -7.55 4.07 0.28
N LEU A 65 -6.98 5.15 -0.26
CA LEU A 65 -5.54 5.32 -0.38
C LEU A 65 -5.00 6.02 0.87
N GLY A 66 -4.75 5.24 1.92
CA GLY A 66 -4.33 5.71 3.25
C GLY A 66 -2.81 5.78 3.42
N ASP A 67 -2.37 5.44 4.64
CA ASP A 67 -0.99 5.59 5.14
C ASP A 67 0.07 5.05 4.18
N ILE A 68 -0.18 3.88 3.59
CA ILE A 68 0.72 3.25 2.61
C ILE A 68 0.98 4.18 1.41
N PHE A 69 -0.09 4.74 0.84
CA PHE A 69 0.01 5.59 -0.34
C PHE A 69 0.55 6.98 0.02
N ILE A 70 0.03 7.58 1.09
CA ILE A 70 0.45 8.92 1.55
C ILE A 70 1.91 8.92 2.05
N GLY A 71 2.40 7.78 2.57
CA GLY A 71 3.80 7.59 2.92
C GLY A 71 4.74 7.58 1.71
N GLN A 72 4.27 7.13 0.54
CA GLN A 72 5.03 7.20 -0.71
C GLN A 72 4.84 8.53 -1.46
N TYR A 73 3.68 9.16 -1.29
CA TYR A 73 3.28 10.37 -2.02
C TYR A 73 2.78 11.46 -1.09
N TYR A 74 3.55 12.56 -1.03
CA TYR A 74 3.12 13.77 -0.37
C TYR A 74 1.81 14.26 -1.02
N THR A 75 0.80 14.47 -0.18
CA THR A 75 -0.56 14.74 -0.61
C THR A 75 -1.00 16.12 -0.15
N VAL A 76 -1.38 16.98 -1.10
CA VAL A 76 -1.97 18.31 -0.85
C VAL A 76 -3.46 18.26 -1.10
N PHE A 77 -4.25 18.55 -0.07
CA PHE A 77 -5.70 18.72 -0.19
C PHE A 77 -6.04 20.19 -0.46
N ASP A 78 -6.21 20.55 -1.74
CA ASP A 78 -6.55 21.90 -2.17
C ASP A 78 -8.09 22.05 -2.18
N HIS A 79 -8.65 22.35 -1.01
CA HIS A 79 -10.09 22.49 -0.83
C HIS A 79 -10.68 23.65 -1.66
N ALA A 80 -9.94 24.76 -1.80
CA ALA A 80 -10.41 25.93 -2.54
C ALA A 80 -10.64 25.61 -4.03
N ASN A 81 -9.77 24.80 -4.63
CA ASN A 81 -9.88 24.38 -6.02
C ASN A 81 -10.46 22.96 -6.20
N LYS A 82 -10.91 22.32 -5.12
CA LYS A 82 -11.51 20.97 -5.12
C LYS A 82 -10.65 19.91 -5.82
N ARG A 83 -9.35 19.89 -5.52
CA ARG A 83 -8.41 18.95 -6.14
C ARG A 83 -7.40 18.41 -5.13
N ILE A 84 -6.76 17.31 -5.52
CA ILE A 84 -5.65 16.72 -4.77
C ILE A 84 -4.38 16.86 -5.62
N GLY A 85 -3.31 17.33 -4.98
CA GLY A 85 -1.96 17.35 -5.56
C GLY A 85 -1.12 16.23 -4.98
N LEU A 86 -0.41 15.50 -5.83
CA LEU A 86 0.46 14.38 -5.43
C LEU A 86 1.88 14.64 -5.92
N ALA A 87 2.85 14.40 -5.06
CA ALA A 87 4.27 14.41 -5.39
C ALA A 87 4.99 13.28 -4.65
N GLN A 88 6.12 12.81 -5.17
CA GLN A 88 6.91 11.80 -4.45
C GLN A 88 7.33 12.34 -3.07
N ALA A 89 7.10 11.55 -2.02
CA ALA A 89 7.52 11.91 -0.68
C ALA A 89 9.06 11.91 -0.58
N ALA A 90 9.60 12.83 0.23
CA ALA A 90 11.02 12.82 0.54
C ALA A 90 11.34 11.61 1.42
N ARG A 91 12.44 10.91 1.13
CA ARG A 91 12.99 9.88 2.03
C ARG A 91 13.75 10.61 3.15
N THR A 92 13.28 10.45 4.39
CA THR A 92 13.97 10.90 5.60
C THR A 92 14.78 9.79 6.25
#